data_AF-A0A6G7XFL2-F1
#
_entry.id   AF-A0A6G7XFL2-F1
#
_cell.length_a   1.000
_cell.length_b   1.000
_cell.length_c   1.000
_cell.angle_alpha   90.00
_cell.angle_beta   90.00
_cell.angle_gamma   90.00
#
_symmetry.space_group_name_H-M   'P 1'
#
loop_
_entity.id
_entity.type
_entity.pdbx_description
1 polymer ?
#
loop_
_entity_poly.entity_id
_entity_poly.type
_entity_poly.pdbx_seq_one_letter_code
_entity_poly.pdbx_strand_id
1 'polypeptide(L)'
;MSDHGTRSRFTDRVAAYVQPRADSLQRALGSPVRNTRMTVVLGRILGVALLVCFATGLYSHLLQSPVGWLVTSPEPSYLYAWTQGSHVVIGSMLIPLVLAKLWTVYPRLFKWPPVTGPVNFLERVSVAAMVACALIVPVSGVLNELQWYPWEFSFRRTHFALSWVLIGAMVLHISVHLPSICKHWRRQVSEMAEAETAEAGMEKSQMDKAQANEAQGVRNDKQ
;
A
#
# COMPACT_ATOMS: atom_id res chain seq x y z
N MET A 1 -35.70 -6.33 -32.20
CA MET A 1 -34.35 -5.72 -32.19
C MET A 1 -33.60 -6.29 -31.00
N SER A 2 -32.58 -7.09 -31.29
CA SER A 2 -32.03 -8.15 -30.45
C SER A 2 -30.53 -7.92 -30.29
N ASP A 3 -30.01 -7.65 -29.08
CA ASP A 3 -28.58 -7.88 -28.76
C ASP A 3 -28.19 -7.77 -27.27
N HIS A 4 -28.93 -8.40 -26.34
CA HIS A 4 -28.54 -8.43 -24.91
C HIS A 4 -28.29 -9.82 -24.31
N GLY A 5 -28.66 -10.91 -25.01
CA GLY A 5 -28.53 -12.29 -24.49
C GLY A 5 -27.21 -13.00 -24.77
N THR A 6 -26.41 -12.52 -25.73
CA THR A 6 -25.24 -13.27 -26.25
C THR A 6 -23.96 -12.97 -25.47
N ARG A 7 -23.81 -11.74 -24.93
CA ARG A 7 -22.60 -11.32 -24.22
C ARG A 7 -22.41 -12.01 -22.86
N SER A 8 -23.47 -12.29 -22.10
CA SER A 8 -23.32 -12.96 -20.79
C SER A 8 -22.92 -14.43 -20.92
N ARG A 9 -23.47 -15.15 -21.91
CA ARG A 9 -23.19 -16.58 -22.12
C ARG A 9 -21.73 -16.89 -22.45
N PHE A 10 -21.05 -15.98 -23.17
CA PHE A 10 -19.63 -16.16 -23.48
C PHE A 10 -18.75 -15.88 -22.28
N THR A 11 -19.00 -14.79 -21.54
CA THR A 11 -18.28 -14.47 -20.30
C THR A 11 -18.49 -15.54 -19.23
N ASP A 12 -19.69 -16.09 -19.11
CA ASP A 12 -20.01 -17.15 -18.14
C ASP A 12 -19.29 -18.46 -18.47
N ARG A 13 -19.19 -18.82 -19.76
CA ARG A 13 -18.49 -20.04 -20.21
C ARG A 13 -16.96 -19.93 -20.07
N VAL A 14 -16.40 -18.78 -20.41
CA VAL A 14 -14.95 -18.54 -20.23
C VAL A 14 -14.62 -18.44 -18.74
N ALA A 15 -15.46 -17.79 -17.93
CA ALA A 15 -15.31 -17.75 -16.47
C ALA A 15 -15.37 -19.16 -15.86
N ALA A 16 -16.33 -20.00 -16.27
CA ALA A 16 -16.46 -21.37 -15.77
C ALA A 16 -15.23 -22.24 -16.07
N TYR A 17 -14.51 -21.97 -17.16
CA TYR A 17 -13.27 -22.70 -17.51
C TYR A 17 -12.02 -22.14 -16.83
N VAL A 18 -11.94 -20.82 -16.64
CA VAL A 18 -10.73 -20.12 -16.16
C VAL A 18 -10.71 -20.00 -14.63
N GLN A 19 -11.87 -19.83 -13.98
CA GLN A 19 -11.99 -19.69 -12.52
C GLN A 19 -11.36 -20.86 -11.74
N PRO A 20 -11.62 -22.15 -12.07
CA PRO A 20 -11.08 -23.26 -11.30
C PRO A 20 -9.54 -23.31 -11.35
N ARG A 21 -8.96 -22.93 -12.51
CA ARG A 21 -7.50 -22.86 -12.69
C ARG A 21 -6.90 -21.68 -11.94
N ALA A 22 -7.52 -20.50 -12.00
CA ALA A 22 -7.08 -19.31 -11.26
C ALA A 22 -7.13 -19.56 -9.73
N ASP A 23 -8.21 -20.15 -9.23
CA ASP A 23 -8.38 -20.46 -7.80
C ASP A 23 -7.39 -21.54 -7.32
N SER A 24 -7.09 -22.51 -8.18
CA SER A 24 -6.09 -23.56 -7.88
C SER A 24 -4.67 -23.00 -7.86
N LEU A 25 -4.34 -22.10 -8.80
CA LEU A 25 -3.07 -21.36 -8.78
C LEU A 25 -2.97 -20.47 -7.54
N GLN A 26 -4.06 -19.78 -7.19
CA GLN A 26 -4.12 -18.89 -6.03
C GLN A 26 -3.96 -19.67 -4.72
N ARG A 27 -4.53 -20.87 -4.61
CA ARG A 27 -4.33 -21.78 -3.46
C ARG A 27 -2.91 -22.35 -3.41
N ALA A 28 -2.35 -22.77 -4.54
CA ALA A 28 -0.98 -23.29 -4.63
C ALA A 28 0.08 -22.21 -4.31
N LEU A 29 -0.20 -20.95 -4.66
CA LEU A 29 0.67 -19.80 -4.39
C LEU A 29 0.37 -19.10 -3.05
N GLY A 30 -0.73 -19.46 -2.38
CA GLY A 30 -1.13 -18.99 -1.06
C GLY A 30 -0.33 -19.65 0.04
N SER A 31 1.00 -19.54 0.00
CA SER A 31 1.88 -20.08 1.04
C SER A 31 1.75 -19.27 2.35
N PRO A 32 1.81 -19.91 3.54
CA PRO A 32 1.79 -19.27 4.87
C PRO A 32 2.88 -18.19 5.07
N VAL A 33 3.90 -18.16 4.21
CA VAL A 33 5.02 -17.20 4.26
C VAL A 33 4.58 -15.79 3.84
N ARG A 34 3.45 -15.63 3.14
CA ARG A 34 2.89 -14.33 2.72
C ARG A 34 1.89 -13.80 3.75
N ASN A 35 2.38 -13.44 4.94
CA ASN A 35 1.54 -12.89 5.99
C ASN A 35 1.10 -11.44 5.65
N THR A 36 -0.16 -11.11 5.92
CA THR A 36 -0.74 -9.75 5.81
C THR A 36 0.15 -8.71 6.51
N ARG A 37 0.73 -9.04 7.67
CA ARG A 37 1.63 -8.14 8.41
C ARG A 37 2.87 -7.76 7.58
N MET A 38 3.51 -8.72 6.90
CA MET A 38 4.67 -8.45 6.05
C MET A 38 4.29 -7.56 4.85
N THR A 39 3.11 -7.79 4.26
CA THR A 39 2.62 -6.99 3.12
C THR A 39 2.41 -5.53 3.51
N VAL A 40 1.92 -5.27 4.73
CA VAL A 40 1.73 -3.92 5.28
C VAL A 40 3.08 -3.27 5.61
N VAL A 41 3.98 -3.98 6.29
CA VAL A 41 5.32 -3.45 6.65
C VAL A 41 6.11 -3.09 5.40
N LEU A 42 6.18 -3.99 4.41
CA LEU A 42 6.83 -3.71 3.13
C LEU A 42 6.19 -2.53 2.41
N GLY A 43 4.85 -2.42 2.44
CA GLY A 43 4.14 -1.28 1.85
C GLY A 43 4.53 0.05 2.50
N ARG A 44 4.65 0.09 3.83
CA ARG A 44 5.04 1.30 4.57
C ARG A 44 6.50 1.69 4.32
N ILE A 45 7.41 0.72 4.38
CA ILE A 45 8.83 0.95 4.10
C ILE A 45 8.99 1.47 2.66
N LEU A 46 8.31 0.84 1.70
CA LEU A 46 8.36 1.26 0.30
C LEU A 46 7.80 2.67 0.10
N GLY A 47 6.67 3.00 0.74
CA GLY A 47 6.09 4.33 0.69
C GLY A 47 7.02 5.41 1.25
N VAL A 48 7.64 5.17 2.40
CA VAL A 48 8.61 6.09 3.00
C VAL A 48 9.86 6.23 2.12
N ALA A 49 10.41 5.13 1.62
CA ALA A 49 11.58 5.15 0.74
C ALA A 49 11.32 5.96 -0.55
N LEU A 50 10.15 5.76 -1.17
CA LEU A 50 9.73 6.52 -2.35
C LEU A 50 9.58 8.02 -2.07
N LEU A 51 8.99 8.39 -0.93
CA LEU A 51 8.87 9.79 -0.53
C LEU A 51 10.24 10.44 -0.27
N VAL A 52 11.15 9.74 0.40
CA VAL A 52 12.51 10.24 0.64
C VAL A 52 13.25 10.43 -0.67
N CYS A 53 13.25 9.43 -1.57
CA CYS A 53 13.85 9.56 -2.90
C CYS A 53 13.22 10.69 -3.71
N PHE A 54 11.89 10.83 -3.68
CA PHE A 54 11.23 11.92 -4.40
C PHE A 54 11.65 13.28 -3.86
N ALA A 55 11.68 13.47 -2.54
CA ALA A 55 12.07 14.72 -1.93
C ALA A 55 13.53 15.09 -2.22
N THR A 56 14.46 14.14 -2.08
CA THR A 56 15.88 14.37 -2.40
C THR A 56 16.11 14.60 -3.89
N GLY A 57 15.37 13.91 -4.75
CA GLY A 57 15.42 14.11 -6.20
C GLY A 57 14.86 15.46 -6.64
N LEU A 58 13.75 15.88 -6.02
CA LEU A 58 13.16 17.21 -6.25
C LEU A 58 14.13 18.32 -5.81
N TYR A 59 14.77 18.15 -4.65
CA TYR A 59 15.81 19.07 -4.18
C TYR A 59 16.98 19.16 -5.18
N SER A 60 17.50 18.02 -5.64
CA SER A 60 18.56 17.97 -6.65
C SER A 60 18.13 18.62 -7.98
N HIS A 61 16.88 18.44 -8.40
CA HIS A 61 16.34 19.07 -9.59
C HIS A 61 16.26 20.60 -9.46
N LEU A 62 15.78 21.10 -8.32
CA LEU A 62 15.68 22.54 -8.06
C LEU A 62 17.06 23.21 -8.05
N LEU A 63 18.10 22.54 -7.54
CA LEU A 63 19.48 23.05 -7.60
C LEU A 63 20.05 23.08 -9.03
N GLN A 64 19.69 22.10 -9.86
CA GLN A 64 20.15 22.02 -11.25
C GLN A 64 19.36 22.93 -12.20
N SER A 65 18.13 23.28 -11.83
CA SER A 65 17.20 24.09 -12.63
C SER A 65 16.46 25.05 -11.71
N PRO A 66 17.16 26.09 -11.20
CA PRO A 66 16.57 27.07 -10.30
C PRO A 66 15.38 27.78 -10.96
N VAL A 67 14.31 27.89 -10.20
CA VAL A 67 13.19 28.78 -10.56
C VAL A 67 13.55 30.20 -10.16
N GLY A 68 13.28 31.20 -11.01
CA GLY A 68 13.84 32.55 -10.86
C GLY A 68 13.49 33.30 -9.56
N TRP A 69 12.53 32.81 -8.78
CA TRP A 69 12.16 33.37 -7.46
C TRP A 69 12.81 32.63 -6.28
N LEU A 70 13.45 31.48 -6.51
CA LEU A 70 14.07 30.67 -5.47
C LEU A 70 15.59 30.74 -5.60
N VAL A 71 16.26 31.37 -4.63
CA VAL A 71 17.71 31.34 -4.53
C VAL A 71 18.11 29.94 -4.05
N THR A 72 18.53 29.09 -4.98
CA THR A 72 19.05 27.76 -4.66
C THR A 72 20.57 27.84 -4.58
N SER A 73 21.14 27.51 -3.42
CA SER A 73 22.59 27.37 -3.27
C SER A 73 22.92 25.91 -2.98
N PRO A 74 23.89 25.30 -3.69
CA PRO A 74 24.42 23.99 -3.31
C PRO A 74 25.29 24.06 -2.04
N GLU A 75 25.56 25.26 -1.53
CA GLU A 75 26.21 25.47 -0.24
C GLU A 75 25.22 25.29 0.92
N PRO A 76 25.56 24.51 1.97
CA PRO A 76 26.81 23.78 2.16
C PRO A 76 26.84 22.45 1.36
N SER A 77 27.97 22.16 0.73
CA SER A 77 28.18 20.95 -0.10
C SER A 77 27.88 19.62 0.62
N TYR A 78 28.01 19.57 1.94
CA TYR A 78 27.68 18.41 2.77
C TYR A 78 26.19 18.03 2.71
N LEU A 79 25.29 19.03 2.64
CA LEU A 79 23.85 18.78 2.54
C LEU A 79 23.51 18.16 1.18
N TYR A 80 24.14 18.65 0.11
CA TYR A 80 23.99 18.06 -1.22
C TYR A 80 24.53 16.63 -1.25
N ALA A 81 25.71 16.38 -0.67
CA ALA A 81 26.29 15.04 -0.58
C ALA A 81 25.37 14.05 0.17
N TRP A 82 24.77 14.46 1.29
CA TRP A 82 23.83 13.63 2.03
C TRP A 82 22.55 13.35 1.27
N THR A 83 21.93 14.38 0.69
CA THR A 83 20.67 14.22 -0.04
C THR A 83 20.86 13.37 -1.29
N GLN A 84 21.95 13.62 -2.04
CA GLN A 84 22.31 12.84 -3.22
C GLN A 84 22.72 11.41 -2.88
N GLY A 85 23.57 11.21 -1.86
CA GLY A 85 23.97 9.88 -1.40
C GLY A 85 22.78 9.06 -0.90
N SER A 86 21.89 9.68 -0.13
CA SER A 86 20.64 9.04 0.31
C SER A 86 19.74 8.69 -0.86
N HIS A 87 19.62 9.58 -1.87
CA HIS A 87 18.83 9.33 -3.07
C HIS A 87 19.30 8.07 -3.81
N VAL A 88 20.61 7.95 -4.02
CA VAL A 88 21.25 6.83 -4.72
C VAL A 88 21.09 5.52 -3.94
N VAL A 89 21.42 5.51 -2.65
CA VAL A 89 21.37 4.30 -1.81
C VAL A 89 19.93 3.81 -1.67
N ILE A 90 19.01 4.71 -1.31
CA ILE A 90 17.59 4.34 -1.14
C ILE A 90 16.99 3.96 -2.51
N GLY A 91 17.32 4.71 -3.56
CA GLY A 91 16.87 4.46 -4.93
C GLY A 91 17.27 3.06 -5.41
N SER A 92 18.51 2.66 -5.16
CA SER A 92 18.98 1.30 -5.45
C SER A 92 18.23 0.23 -4.64
N MET A 93 17.97 0.50 -3.35
CA MET A 93 17.21 -0.41 -2.48
C MET A 93 15.72 -0.51 -2.83
N LEU A 94 15.17 0.44 -3.58
CA LEU A 94 13.80 0.33 -4.10
C LEU A 94 13.65 -0.87 -5.04
N ILE A 95 14.69 -1.27 -5.78
CA ILE A 95 14.62 -2.43 -6.69
C ILE A 95 14.23 -3.71 -5.93
N PRO A 96 15.02 -4.19 -4.94
CA PRO A 96 14.64 -5.37 -4.19
C PRO A 96 13.35 -5.19 -3.38
N LEU A 97 13.06 -3.97 -2.86
CA LEU A 97 11.82 -3.71 -2.12
C LEU A 97 10.57 -3.83 -3.00
N VAL A 98 10.61 -3.28 -4.22
CA VAL A 98 9.51 -3.37 -5.20
C VAL A 98 9.32 -4.81 -5.63
N LEU A 99 10.41 -5.54 -5.92
CA LEU A 99 10.33 -6.96 -6.27
C LEU A 99 9.75 -7.80 -5.12
N ALA A 100 10.16 -7.55 -3.88
CA ALA A 100 9.59 -8.20 -2.70
C ALA A 100 8.09 -7.87 -2.57
N LYS A 101 7.70 -6.60 -2.74
CA LYS A 101 6.29 -6.19 -2.71
C LYS A 101 5.49 -6.90 -3.80
N LEU A 102 5.99 -6.92 -5.05
CA LEU A 102 5.37 -7.62 -6.17
C LEU A 102 5.22 -9.10 -5.90
N TRP A 103 6.23 -9.76 -5.31
CA TRP A 103 6.13 -11.16 -4.92
C TRP A 103 5.02 -11.41 -3.90
N THR A 104 4.78 -10.48 -2.97
CA THR A 104 3.67 -10.61 -2.00
C THR A 104 2.29 -10.40 -2.64
N VAL A 105 2.17 -9.50 -3.62
CA VAL A 105 0.89 -9.15 -4.23
C VAL A 105 0.61 -9.89 -5.54
N TYR A 106 1.57 -10.66 -6.06
CA TYR A 106 1.48 -11.40 -7.32
C TYR A 106 0.18 -12.21 -7.46
N PRO A 107 -0.31 -12.95 -6.45
CA PRO A 107 -1.56 -13.70 -6.57
C PRO A 107 -2.78 -12.80 -6.86
N ARG A 108 -2.76 -11.55 -6.37
CA ARG A 108 -3.87 -10.60 -6.57
C ARG A 108 -3.94 -10.05 -7.99
N LEU A 109 -2.85 -10.11 -8.76
CA LEU A 109 -2.83 -9.70 -10.17
C LEU A 109 -3.75 -10.58 -11.02
N PHE A 110 -3.92 -11.85 -10.63
CA PHE A 110 -4.74 -12.84 -11.35
C PHE A 110 -6.18 -12.96 -10.86
N LYS A 111 -6.64 -12.05 -9.99
CA LYS A 111 -8.03 -12.05 -9.52
C LYS A 111 -9.00 -11.81 -10.69
N TRP A 112 -9.98 -12.71 -10.84
CA TRP A 112 -11.04 -12.68 -11.84
C TRP A 112 -12.40 -12.35 -11.19
N PRO A 113 -13.33 -11.60 -11.82
CA PRO A 113 -13.21 -10.90 -13.11
C PRO A 113 -12.17 -9.77 -13.05
N PRO A 114 -11.47 -9.47 -14.15
CA PRO A 114 -10.40 -8.48 -14.15
C PRO A 114 -10.99 -7.06 -14.08
N VAL A 115 -12.11 -6.83 -14.78
CA VAL A 115 -12.80 -5.55 -14.80
C VAL A 115 -14.26 -5.76 -14.44
N THR A 116 -14.67 -5.21 -13.30
CA THR A 116 -16.06 -5.25 -12.81
C THR A 116 -16.84 -3.99 -13.17
N GLY A 117 -16.18 -2.95 -13.70
CA GLY A 117 -16.78 -1.68 -14.10
C GLY A 117 -15.71 -0.60 -14.43
N PRO A 118 -16.14 0.60 -14.87
CA PRO A 118 -15.23 1.68 -15.30
C PRO A 118 -14.34 2.20 -14.16
N VAL A 119 -14.88 2.28 -12.93
CA VAL A 119 -14.10 2.70 -11.74
C VAL A 119 -12.99 1.70 -11.43
N ASN A 120 -13.32 0.41 -11.41
CA ASN A 120 -12.33 -0.66 -11.18
C ASN A 120 -11.29 -0.73 -12.31
N PHE A 121 -11.66 -0.41 -13.55
CA PHE A 121 -10.71 -0.28 -14.65
C PHE A 121 -9.69 0.83 -14.38
N LEU A 122 -10.14 2.02 -14.00
CA LEU A 122 -9.26 3.15 -13.66
C LEU A 122 -8.35 2.83 -12.46
N GLU A 123 -8.87 2.14 -11.45
CA GLU A 123 -8.07 1.66 -10.32
C GLU A 123 -6.94 0.75 -10.79
N ARG A 124 -7.23 -0.21 -11.68
CA ARG A 124 -6.21 -1.12 -12.22
C ARG A 124 -5.19 -0.41 -13.10
N VAL A 125 -5.62 0.55 -13.91
CA VAL A 125 -4.70 1.37 -14.72
C VAL A 125 -3.77 2.18 -13.83
N SER A 126 -4.29 2.80 -12.76
CA SER A 126 -3.48 3.53 -11.79
C SER A 126 -2.44 2.62 -11.12
N VAL A 127 -2.84 1.42 -10.69
CA VAL A 127 -1.91 0.44 -10.10
C VAL A 127 -0.87 -0.01 -11.11
N ALA A 128 -1.26 -0.27 -12.36
CA ALA A 128 -0.33 -0.65 -13.42
C ALA A 128 0.70 0.45 -13.69
N ALA A 129 0.27 1.71 -13.77
CA ALA A 129 1.16 2.86 -13.92
C ALA A 129 2.11 3.00 -12.73
N MET A 130 1.60 2.83 -11.51
CA MET A 130 2.42 2.85 -10.29
C MET A 130 3.50 1.76 -10.32
N VAL A 131 3.13 0.53 -10.66
CA VAL A 131 4.08 -0.61 -10.75
C VAL A 131 5.12 -0.38 -11.84
N ALA A 132 4.70 0.06 -13.03
CA ALA A 132 5.61 0.34 -14.13
C ALA A 132 6.64 1.42 -13.74
N CYS A 133 6.19 2.53 -13.15
CA CYS A 133 7.09 3.60 -12.72
C CYS A 133 7.98 3.17 -11.55
N ALA A 134 7.45 2.40 -10.59
CA ALA A 134 8.22 1.89 -9.45
C ALA A 134 9.35 0.94 -9.84
N LEU A 135 9.28 0.33 -11.03
CA LEU A 135 10.36 -0.47 -11.61
C LEU A 135 11.30 0.39 -12.48
N ILE A 136 10.74 1.18 -13.39
CA ILE A 136 11.53 1.94 -14.37
C ILE A 136 12.37 3.03 -13.69
N VAL A 137 11.81 3.77 -12.74
CA VAL A 137 12.51 4.91 -12.11
C VAL A 137 13.79 4.42 -11.39
N PRO A 138 13.76 3.46 -10.44
CA PRO A 138 14.98 2.95 -9.81
C PRO A 138 15.98 2.34 -10.78
N VAL A 139 15.52 1.52 -11.73
CA VAL A 139 16.41 0.87 -12.71
C VAL A 139 17.10 1.92 -13.57
N SER A 140 16.37 2.92 -14.07
CA SER A 140 16.97 4.01 -14.83
C SER A 140 17.98 4.81 -14.02
N GLY A 141 17.76 4.97 -12.70
CA GLY A 141 18.69 5.63 -11.78
C GLY A 141 20.02 4.88 -11.68
N VAL A 142 19.96 3.55 -11.45
CA VAL A 142 21.15 2.70 -11.41
C VAL A 142 21.89 2.70 -12.75
N LEU A 143 21.15 2.64 -13.87
CA LEU A 143 21.74 2.72 -15.20
C LEU A 143 22.45 4.06 -15.46
N ASN A 144 21.90 5.16 -14.94
CA ASN A 144 22.55 6.46 -14.95
C ASN A 144 23.83 6.46 -14.10
N GLU A 145 23.86 5.81 -12.93
CA GLU A 145 25.11 5.67 -12.15
C GLU A 145 26.18 4.89 -12.92
N LEU A 146 25.77 3.86 -13.65
CA LEU A 146 26.64 3.06 -14.50
C LEU A 146 27.00 3.75 -15.83
N GLN A 147 26.46 4.94 -16.10
CA GLN A 147 26.60 5.67 -17.36
C GLN A 147 26.23 4.84 -18.60
N TRP A 148 25.35 3.85 -18.44
CA TRP A 148 24.89 2.99 -19.52
C TRP A 148 23.47 3.35 -19.91
N TYR A 149 23.33 3.97 -21.09
CA TYR A 149 22.04 4.46 -21.61
C TYR A 149 21.69 3.69 -22.89
N PRO A 150 20.92 2.59 -22.80
CA PRO A 150 20.42 1.88 -23.98
C PRO A 150 19.29 2.64 -24.71
N TRP A 151 19.10 3.93 -24.44
CA TRP A 151 18.03 4.77 -24.98
C TRP A 151 18.55 6.14 -25.40
N GLU A 152 17.80 6.81 -26.29
CA GLU A 152 18.16 8.11 -26.87
C GLU A 152 17.55 9.32 -26.13
N PHE A 153 16.64 9.09 -25.17
CA PHE A 153 15.98 10.17 -24.44
C PHE A 153 16.77 10.69 -23.23
N SER A 154 16.48 11.93 -22.82
CA SER A 154 17.13 12.55 -21.65
C SER A 154 16.74 11.84 -20.36
N PHE A 155 17.71 11.19 -19.71
CA PHE A 155 17.52 10.59 -18.38
C PHE A 155 16.92 11.59 -17.39
N ARG A 156 17.52 12.78 -17.21
CA ARG A 156 17.07 13.76 -16.22
C ARG A 156 15.61 14.17 -16.40
N ARG A 157 15.19 14.48 -17.63
CA ARG A 157 13.80 14.90 -17.89
C ARG A 157 12.83 13.73 -17.69
N THR A 158 13.15 12.57 -18.23
CA THR A 158 12.28 11.39 -18.15
C THR A 158 12.16 10.87 -16.72
N HIS A 159 13.27 10.75 -16.00
CA HIS A 159 13.30 10.30 -14.61
C HIS A 159 12.52 11.24 -13.69
N PHE A 160 12.65 12.56 -13.90
CA PHE A 160 11.87 13.56 -13.17
C PHE A 160 10.38 13.49 -13.50
N ALA A 161 10.00 13.37 -14.77
CA ALA A 161 8.60 13.26 -15.16
C ALA A 161 7.95 11.99 -14.59
N LEU A 162 8.64 10.85 -14.69
CA LEU A 162 8.14 9.57 -14.16
C LEU A 162 8.06 9.55 -12.63
N SER A 163 8.91 10.29 -11.92
CA SER A 163 8.82 10.38 -10.45
C SER A 163 7.53 11.08 -10.01
N TRP A 164 7.05 12.10 -10.73
CA TRP A 164 5.74 12.70 -10.51
C TRP A 164 4.58 11.74 -10.79
N VAL A 165 4.67 10.96 -11.87
CA VAL A 165 3.66 9.93 -12.18
C VAL A 165 3.62 8.88 -11.08
N LEU A 166 4.78 8.44 -10.59
CA LEU A 166 4.92 7.46 -9.52
C LEU A 166 4.30 7.96 -8.21
N ILE A 167 4.64 9.17 -7.78
CA ILE A 167 4.09 9.75 -6.55
C ILE A 167 2.59 10.03 -6.68
N GLY A 168 2.15 10.57 -7.83
CA GLY A 168 0.72 10.79 -8.08
C GLY A 168 -0.08 9.48 -8.02
N ALA A 169 0.43 8.42 -8.65
CA ALA A 169 -0.21 7.11 -8.61
C ALA A 169 -0.18 6.49 -7.20
N MET A 170 0.89 6.69 -6.43
CA MET A 170 0.97 6.27 -5.03
C MET A 170 -0.07 6.97 -4.15
N VAL A 171 -0.20 8.30 -4.26
CA VAL A 171 -1.19 9.08 -3.51
C VAL A 171 -2.61 8.65 -3.89
N LEU A 172 -2.88 8.44 -5.18
CA LEU A 172 -4.17 7.93 -5.65
C LEU A 172 -4.47 6.53 -5.10
N HIS A 173 -3.49 5.62 -5.15
CA HIS A 173 -3.60 4.27 -4.60
C HIS A 173 -3.93 4.28 -3.11
N ILE A 174 -3.24 5.11 -2.32
CA ILE A 174 -3.51 5.25 -0.88
C ILE A 174 -4.92 5.81 -0.68
N SER A 175 -5.30 6.87 -1.42
CA SER A 175 -6.59 7.55 -1.27
C SER A 175 -7.78 6.63 -1.53
N VAL A 176 -7.68 5.74 -2.53
CA VAL A 176 -8.73 4.76 -2.85
C VAL A 176 -8.89 3.72 -1.75
N HIS A 177 -7.81 3.30 -1.09
CA HIS A 177 -7.86 2.28 -0.04
C HIS A 177 -8.05 2.82 1.38
N LEU A 178 -7.80 4.11 1.61
CA LEU A 178 -7.89 4.76 2.92
C LEU A 178 -9.26 4.57 3.60
N PRO A 179 -10.42 4.71 2.92
CA PRO A 179 -11.73 4.52 3.55
C PRO A 179 -11.93 3.12 4.13
N SER A 180 -11.40 2.10 3.45
CA SER A 180 -11.49 0.70 3.89
C SER A 180 -10.67 0.46 5.16
N ILE A 181 -9.49 1.08 5.23
CA ILE A 181 -8.61 1.03 6.41
C ILE A 181 -9.26 1.75 7.60
N CYS A 182 -9.79 2.95 7.38
CA CYS A 182 -10.49 3.72 8.41
C CYS A 182 -11.72 2.99 8.96
N LYS A 183 -12.52 2.35 8.08
CA LYS A 183 -13.68 1.55 8.50
C LYS A 183 -13.26 0.37 9.39
N HIS A 184 -12.17 -0.31 9.04
CA HIS A 184 -11.67 -1.44 9.81
C HIS A 184 -11.14 -1.00 11.18
N TRP A 185 -10.36 0.09 11.25
CA TRP A 185 -9.85 0.61 12.52
C TRP A 185 -10.99 1.08 13.43
N ARG A 186 -11.98 1.81 12.89
CA ARG A 186 -13.16 2.24 13.66
C ARG A 186 -13.93 1.05 14.25
N ARG A 187 -14.03 -0.07 13.51
CA ARG A 187 -14.69 -1.27 14.00
C ARG A 187 -13.92 -1.91 15.16
N GLN A 188 -12.60 -2.06 15.05
CA GLN A 188 -11.78 -2.61 16.13
C GLN A 188 -11.84 -1.76 17.41
N VAL A 189 -11.84 -0.42 17.29
CA VAL A 189 -11.98 0.46 18.45
C VAL A 189 -13.35 0.29 19.12
N SER A 190 -14.43 0.11 18.34
CA SER A 190 -15.76 -0.19 18.88
C SER A 190 -15.77 -1.54 19.61
N GLU A 191 -15.22 -2.58 18.99
CA GLU A 191 -15.13 -3.93 19.57
C GLU A 191 -14.32 -3.94 20.88
N MET A 192 -13.22 -3.17 20.95
CA MET A 192 -12.42 -3.02 22.18
C MET A 192 -13.18 -2.25 23.26
N ALA A 193 -13.86 -1.16 22.90
CA ALA A 193 -14.66 -0.38 23.84
C ALA A 193 -15.83 -1.21 24.39
N GLU A 194 -16.51 -1.99 23.54
CA GLU A 194 -17.58 -2.90 23.92
C GLU A 194 -17.10 -3.97 24.89
N ALA A 195 -15.93 -4.57 24.64
CA ALA A 195 -15.31 -5.55 25.53
C ALA A 195 -14.96 -4.95 26.90
N GLU A 196 -14.39 -3.74 26.94
CA GLU A 196 -14.05 -3.03 28.18
C GLU A 196 -15.30 -2.71 29.01
N THR A 197 -16.40 -2.26 28.37
CA THR A 197 -17.68 -2.07 29.06
C THR A 197 -18.32 -3.38 29.54
N ALA A 198 -18.16 -4.48 28.80
CA ALA A 198 -18.69 -5.79 29.20
C ALA A 198 -17.96 -6.35 30.42
N GLU A 199 -16.63 -6.21 30.47
CA GLU A 199 -15.81 -6.59 31.62
C GLU A 199 -16.19 -5.78 32.87
N ALA A 200 -16.30 -4.45 32.74
CA ALA A 200 -16.73 -3.58 33.85
C ALA A 200 -18.15 -3.91 34.36
N GLY A 201 -19.06 -4.31 33.47
CA GLY A 201 -20.41 -4.74 33.82
C GLY A 201 -20.44 -6.07 34.57
N MET A 202 -19.59 -7.02 34.18
CA MET A 202 -19.43 -8.30 34.89
C MET A 202 -18.85 -8.12 36.29
N GLU A 203 -17.83 -7.28 36.44
CA GLU A 203 -17.20 -6.98 37.73
C GLU A 203 -18.21 -6.36 38.70
N LYS A 204 -18.97 -5.36 38.23
CA LYS A 204 -20.03 -4.73 39.04
C LYS A 204 -21.12 -5.71 39.46
N SER A 205 -21.55 -6.59 38.55
CA SER A 205 -22.56 -7.62 38.87
C SER A 205 -22.06 -8.66 39.89
N GLN A 206 -20.75 -8.97 39.88
CA GLN A 206 -20.14 -9.85 40.88
C GLN A 206 -20.06 -9.17 42.24
N MET A 207 -19.69 -7.89 42.30
CA MET A 207 -19.67 -7.11 43.55
C MET A 207 -21.07 -7.00 44.16
N ASP A 208 -22.09 -6.68 43.35
CA ASP A 208 -23.48 -6.58 43.82
C ASP A 208 -23.99 -7.93 44.37
N LYS A 209 -23.64 -9.06 43.73
CA LYS A 209 -23.97 -10.41 44.23
C LYS A 209 -23.24 -10.76 45.52
N ALA A 210 -21.97 -10.37 45.65
CA ALA A 210 -21.20 -10.59 46.87
C ALA A 210 -21.81 -9.82 48.05
N GLN A 211 -22.16 -8.54 47.85
CA GLN A 211 -22.82 -7.72 48.86
C GLN A 211 -24.22 -8.23 49.24
N ALA A 212 -24.99 -8.72 48.26
CA ALA A 212 -26.31 -9.32 48.53
C ALA A 212 -26.21 -10.61 49.37
N ASN A 213 -25.21 -11.45 49.10
CA ASN A 213 -24.95 -12.66 49.88
C ASN A 213 -24.46 -12.34 51.30
N GLU A 214 -23.60 -11.34 51.48
CA GLU A 214 -23.18 -10.87 52.81
C GLU A 214 -24.37 -10.34 53.62
N ALA A 215 -25.25 -9.54 52.99
CA ALA A 215 -26.45 -9.02 53.65
C ALA A 215 -27.45 -10.12 54.04
N GLN A 216 -27.55 -11.20 53.25
CA GLN A 216 -28.37 -12.37 53.58
C GLN A 216 -27.75 -13.25 54.68
N GLY A 217 -26.43 -13.43 54.68
CA GLY A 217 -25.70 -14.14 55.74
C GLY A 217 -25.87 -13.48 57.10
N VAL A 218 -25.73 -12.16 57.16
CA VAL A 218 -25.92 -11.36 58.39
C VAL A 218 -27.37 -11.41 58.90
N ARG A 219 -28.35 -11.64 58.01
CA ARG A 219 -29.77 -11.76 58.37
C ARG A 219 -30.13 -13.13 58.95
N ASN A 220 -29.49 -14.20 58.47
CA ASN A 220 -29.69 -15.55 58.99
C ASN A 220 -29.02 -15.77 60.36
N ASP A 221 -27.93 -15.06 60.67
CA ASP A 221 -27.23 -15.15 61.96
C ASP A 221 -27.98 -14.47 63.13
N LYS A 222 -29.08 -13.76 62.85
CA LYS A 222 -29.89 -13.02 63.83
C LYS A 222 -31.25 -13.65 64.13
N GLN A 223 -31.55 -14.84 63.58
CA GLN A 223 -32.73 -15.65 63.92
C GLN A 223 -32.34 -16.84 64.78
#